data_AF-A0A1M5IV37-F1
#
_entry.id   AF-A0A1M5IV37-F1
#
_cell.length_a   1.000
_cell.length_b   1.000
_cell.length_c   1.000
_cell.angle_alpha   90.00
_cell.angle_beta   90.00
_cell.angle_gamma   90.00
#
_symmetry.space_group_name_H-M   'P 1'
#
loop_
_entity.id
_entity.type
_entity.pdbx_description
1 polymer ?
#
loop_
_entity_poly.entity_id
_entity_poly.type
_entity_poly.pdbx_seq_one_letter_code
_entity_poly.pdbx_strand_id
1 'polypeptide(L)'
;MGELTRKIYTDFIITPKSNKSLKRYFGSLKRHLQNPWTIDNSEYIDKDTFRIVLETFCVKSFLFQDKVLEKTLSAKLFIGLTSNDIRLLKFEIDHEVSKEHLLEIIGFVLDSFHESVLKTSTHYNDFNHDFQFGGPTDENWLSKDIRDSRTIKLYSEKEKKTYFLASTEKIIIDSKEISYVAPNSISVSLSLMKKSLKKAKSIYAKIIPKFKNNKKIGIDATSDLYDFFEEIQTSIIFSYIAVEAFSNAAIPEDFEHEKFNEKGIKEIWSKSNIERWMTTSEKVGILLPKILNSSDVKQEPFWHTFKNLEKLRNEIVHQKTVQKETALDTAIYSKMLDQNIFNIIESSIEVIDFYYKLNNAHPYFPLGLGIAKFQIEKIESMEKHFKILED
;
A
#
# COMPACT_ATOMS: atom_id res chain seq x y z
N MET A 1 19.80 10.94 25.16
CA MET A 1 18.37 11.17 24.89
C MET A 1 18.12 10.82 23.45
N GLY A 2 17.49 9.68 23.18
CA GLY A 2 17.21 9.24 21.81
C GLY A 2 16.01 10.01 21.26
N GLU A 3 16.13 10.52 20.04
CA GLU A 3 14.99 10.98 19.24
C GLU A 3 13.98 9.84 19.18
N LEU A 4 12.80 10.07 19.76
CA LEU A 4 11.71 9.12 19.66
C LEU A 4 10.97 9.42 18.36
N THR A 5 11.53 8.98 17.23
CA THR A 5 10.87 9.06 15.92
C THR A 5 9.64 8.16 15.94
N ARG A 6 8.48 8.71 16.30
CA ARG A 6 7.21 7.97 16.27
C ARG A 6 6.63 8.02 14.86
N LYS A 7 6.46 6.86 14.26
CA LYS A 7 5.80 6.73 12.95
C LYS A 7 4.32 6.98 13.14
N ILE A 8 3.82 8.03 12.48
CA ILE A 8 2.40 8.35 12.44
C ILE A 8 1.93 8.07 11.03
N TYR A 9 0.91 7.24 10.92
CA TYR A 9 0.19 7.01 9.67
C TYR A 9 -1.05 7.89 9.72
N THR A 10 -1.08 8.93 8.90
CA THR A 10 -2.28 9.76 8.71
C THR A 10 -2.86 9.48 7.34
N ASP A 11 -4.16 9.65 7.21
CA ASP A 11 -4.85 9.70 5.92
C ASP A 11 -4.87 11.14 5.39
N PHE A 12 -3.81 11.93 5.64
CA PHE A 12 -3.66 13.21 4.94
C PHE A 12 -3.46 12.91 3.47
N ILE A 13 -4.53 13.09 2.69
CA ILE A 13 -4.59 12.80 1.28
C ILE A 13 -5.16 14.02 0.57
N ILE A 14 -4.48 14.42 -0.49
CA ILE A 14 -4.95 15.42 -1.42
C ILE A 14 -5.20 14.73 -2.76
N THR A 15 -6.45 14.77 -3.21
CA THR A 15 -6.87 14.21 -4.50
C THR A 15 -7.39 15.32 -5.41
N PRO A 16 -7.25 15.18 -6.74
CA PRO A 16 -7.76 16.19 -7.67
C PRO A 16 -9.29 16.09 -7.78
N LYS A 17 -10.01 17.22 -7.80
CA LYS A 17 -11.48 17.24 -8.04
C LYS A 17 -11.86 17.00 -9.51
N SER A 18 -10.90 17.13 -10.43
CA SER A 18 -11.09 17.02 -11.88
C SER A 18 -9.75 16.64 -12.56
N ASN A 19 -9.58 16.86 -13.87
CA ASN A 19 -8.33 16.58 -14.61
C ASN A 19 -7.16 17.53 -14.27
N LYS A 20 -7.05 17.97 -13.01
CA LYS A 20 -6.05 18.91 -12.54
C LYS A 20 -4.75 18.19 -12.21
N SER A 21 -3.62 18.80 -12.55
CA SER A 21 -2.31 18.20 -12.38
C SER A 21 -1.87 18.22 -10.92
N LEU A 22 -1.83 17.04 -10.27
CA LEU A 22 -1.23 16.85 -8.95
C LEU A 22 0.21 17.34 -8.90
N LYS A 23 1.01 17.02 -9.93
CA LYS A 23 2.41 17.47 -10.04
C LYS A 23 2.54 18.99 -10.00
N ARG A 24 1.63 19.72 -10.68
CA ARG A 24 1.61 21.19 -10.64
C ARG A 24 1.29 21.70 -9.24
N TYR A 25 0.32 21.09 -8.56
CA TYR A 25 -0.02 21.49 -7.19
C TYR A 25 1.11 21.18 -6.23
N PHE A 26 1.67 19.97 -6.27
CA PHE A 26 2.83 19.54 -5.48
C PHE A 26 4.03 20.48 -5.65
N GLY A 27 4.38 20.82 -6.89
CA GLY A 27 5.44 21.79 -7.17
C GLY A 27 5.08 23.22 -6.79
N SER A 28 3.79 23.57 -6.69
CA SER A 28 3.36 24.85 -6.12
C SER A 28 3.58 24.88 -4.61
N LEU A 29 3.23 23.80 -3.90
CA LEU A 29 3.42 23.68 -2.45
C LEU A 29 4.89 23.86 -2.09
N LYS A 30 5.79 23.15 -2.80
CA LYS A 30 7.24 23.22 -2.59
C LYS A 30 7.83 24.62 -2.80
N ARG A 31 7.29 25.40 -3.75
CA ARG A 31 7.80 26.74 -4.10
C ARG A 31 7.24 27.87 -3.24
N HIS A 32 6.03 27.70 -2.71
CA HIS A 32 5.30 28.75 -1.99
C HIS A 32 5.13 28.42 -0.51
N LEU A 33 6.10 27.72 0.08
CA LEU A 33 6.17 27.60 1.54
C LEU A 33 6.34 29.00 2.12
N GLN A 34 5.33 29.44 2.86
CA GLN A 34 5.36 30.73 3.55
C GLN A 34 6.09 30.58 4.88
N ASN A 35 6.76 31.65 5.31
CA ASN A 35 7.25 31.78 6.69
C ASN A 35 6.05 31.54 7.63
N PRO A 36 6.11 30.57 8.56
CA PRO A 36 7.33 30.07 9.19
C PRO A 36 7.69 28.61 8.87
N TRP A 37 7.18 28.07 7.77
CA TRP A 37 7.55 26.75 7.25
C TRP A 37 8.78 26.82 6.35
N THR A 38 9.68 25.85 6.48
CA THR A 38 10.90 25.77 5.67
C THR A 38 11.07 24.40 5.02
N ILE A 39 11.74 24.35 3.87
CA ILE A 39 12.18 23.07 3.28
C ILE A 39 13.29 22.50 4.16
N ASP A 40 13.18 21.21 4.46
CA ASP A 40 14.23 20.42 5.10
C ASP A 40 14.82 19.44 4.07
N ASN A 41 16.14 19.24 4.12
CA ASN A 41 16.86 18.38 3.18
C ASN A 41 16.83 16.89 3.58
N SER A 42 16.11 16.53 4.64
CA SER A 42 15.92 15.15 5.06
C SER A 42 15.26 14.34 3.94
N GLU A 43 15.89 13.22 3.58
CA GLU A 43 15.34 12.32 2.57
C GLU A 43 14.31 11.35 3.17
N TYR A 44 13.22 11.15 2.43
CA TYR A 44 12.28 10.09 2.76
C TYR A 44 12.74 8.75 2.18
N ILE A 45 12.93 7.75 3.05
CA ILE A 45 13.13 6.36 2.65
C ILE A 45 11.81 5.63 2.80
N ASP A 46 11.19 5.27 1.68
CA ASP A 46 9.93 4.52 1.62
C ASP A 46 10.06 3.12 2.23
N LYS A 47 9.87 3.06 3.55
CA LYS A 47 9.72 1.83 4.34
C LYS A 47 8.27 1.61 4.81
N ASP A 48 7.47 2.66 4.71
CA ASP A 48 6.27 2.81 5.53
C ASP A 48 4.99 2.90 4.68
N THR A 49 5.09 2.97 3.35
CA THR A 49 3.89 2.98 2.50
C THR A 49 3.82 1.77 1.58
N PHE A 50 2.62 1.47 1.09
CA PHE A 50 2.44 0.60 -0.08
C PHE A 50 2.19 1.36 -1.39
N ARG A 51 2.28 2.69 -1.39
CA ARG A 51 2.15 3.53 -2.60
C ARG A 51 3.48 3.97 -3.19
N ILE A 52 3.61 3.94 -4.50
CA ILE A 52 4.86 4.37 -5.14
C ILE A 52 4.93 5.88 -5.12
N VAL A 53 5.92 6.37 -4.39
CA VAL A 53 6.16 7.80 -4.25
C VAL A 53 7.06 8.27 -5.39
N LEU A 54 6.52 9.15 -6.22
CA LEU A 54 7.18 9.71 -7.42
C LEU A 54 8.13 10.85 -7.06
N GLU A 55 7.72 11.72 -6.13
CA GLU A 55 8.51 12.84 -5.65
C GLU A 55 8.21 13.06 -4.16
N THR A 56 9.21 13.47 -3.38
CA THR A 56 9.04 13.85 -1.98
C THR A 56 9.65 15.21 -1.71
N PHE A 57 9.14 15.90 -0.71
CA PHE A 57 9.89 16.94 0.00
C PHE A 57 9.58 16.87 1.49
N CYS A 58 10.55 17.25 2.31
CA CYS A 58 10.35 17.42 3.73
C CYS A 58 10.13 18.90 4.02
N VAL A 59 9.15 19.21 4.85
CA VAL A 59 8.99 20.55 5.43
C VAL A 59 9.19 20.48 6.92
N LYS A 60 9.91 21.46 7.44
CA LYS A 60 10.08 21.66 8.88
C LYS A 60 9.12 22.75 9.31
N SER A 61 8.39 22.47 10.39
CA SER A 61 7.58 23.45 11.07
C SER A 61 8.46 24.44 11.82
N PHE A 62 7.84 25.52 12.26
CA PHE A 62 8.43 26.39 13.25
C PHE A 62 8.41 25.78 14.64
N LEU A 63 9.05 26.46 15.58
CA LEU A 63 9.02 26.07 16.99
C LEU A 63 7.66 26.42 17.57
N PHE A 64 6.97 25.42 18.10
CA PHE A 64 5.74 25.58 18.86
C PHE A 64 6.03 25.39 20.33
N GLN A 65 5.38 26.17 21.20
CA GLN A 65 5.39 25.91 22.63
C GLN A 65 4.09 25.19 23.01
N ASP A 66 4.19 23.94 23.42
CA ASP A 66 3.10 23.24 24.08
C ASP A 66 2.94 23.83 25.47
N LYS A 67 1.80 24.50 25.71
CA LYS A 67 1.52 25.16 26.99
C LYS A 67 1.17 24.18 28.11
N VAL A 68 0.71 22.98 27.76
CA VAL A 68 0.35 21.93 28.74
C VAL A 68 1.62 21.23 29.22
N LEU A 69 2.52 20.96 28.28
CA LEU A 69 3.77 20.25 28.54
C LEU A 69 4.94 21.18 28.87
N GLU A 70 4.76 22.50 28.72
CA GLU A 70 5.79 23.53 28.82
C GLU A 70 7.04 23.24 27.99
N LYS A 71 6.83 22.64 26.81
CA LYS A 71 7.91 22.16 25.94
C LYS A 71 7.88 22.86 24.59
N THR A 72 9.06 23.20 24.11
CA THR A 72 9.23 23.67 22.73
C THR A 72 9.42 22.48 21.81
N LEU A 73 8.64 22.44 20.74
CA LEU A 73 8.54 21.35 19.79
C LEU A 73 8.80 21.86 18.38
N SER A 74 9.38 21.02 17.54
CA SER A 74 9.46 21.21 16.10
C SER A 74 9.02 19.93 15.41
N ALA A 75 8.40 20.04 14.25
CA ALA A 75 7.87 18.91 13.51
C ALA A 75 8.42 18.88 12.08
N LYS A 76 8.65 17.67 11.55
CA LYS A 76 8.98 17.44 10.14
C LYS A 76 7.85 16.67 9.48
N LEU A 77 7.39 17.17 8.34
CA LEU A 77 6.35 16.54 7.53
C LEU A 77 6.99 16.11 6.22
N PHE A 78 7.00 14.81 5.97
CA PHE A 78 7.45 14.25 4.69
C PHE A 78 6.25 14.09 3.79
N ILE A 79 6.18 14.90 2.73
CA ILE A 79 5.05 14.93 1.80
C ILE A 79 5.46 14.25 0.50
N GLY A 80 4.62 13.33 0.04
CA GLY A 80 4.84 12.52 -1.16
C GLY A 80 3.82 12.77 -2.24
N LEU A 81 4.27 12.88 -3.49
CA LEU A 81 3.46 12.79 -4.69
C LEU A 81 3.39 11.32 -5.14
N THR A 82 2.19 10.79 -5.33
CA THR A 82 1.95 9.50 -5.99
C THR A 82 1.34 9.74 -7.38
N SER A 83 0.98 8.67 -8.09
CA SER A 83 0.23 8.77 -9.36
C SER A 83 -1.15 9.41 -9.17
N ASN A 84 -1.79 9.21 -8.02
CA ASN A 84 -3.21 9.51 -7.81
C ASN A 84 -3.48 10.56 -6.72
N ASP A 85 -2.49 10.88 -5.89
CA ASP A 85 -2.66 11.79 -4.76
C ASP A 85 -1.35 12.43 -4.30
N ILE A 86 -1.46 13.45 -3.44
CA ILE A 86 -0.37 13.92 -2.58
C ILE A 86 -0.72 13.47 -1.16
N ARG A 87 0.26 12.99 -0.39
CA ARG A 87 0.00 12.45 0.96
C ARG A 87 1.10 12.75 1.96
N LEU A 88 0.77 12.68 3.24
CA LEU A 88 1.76 12.68 4.32
C LEU A 88 2.32 11.26 4.43
N LEU A 89 3.62 11.12 4.25
CA LEU A 89 4.32 9.84 4.29
C LEU A 89 4.86 9.52 5.68
N LYS A 90 5.28 10.57 6.40
CA LYS A 90 5.87 10.48 7.73
C LYS A 90 5.74 11.83 8.42
N PHE A 91 5.56 11.77 9.73
CA PHE A 91 5.59 12.91 10.62
C PHE A 91 6.61 12.62 11.73
N GLU A 92 7.49 13.58 12.02
CA GLU A 92 8.47 13.47 13.10
C GLU A 92 8.35 14.68 14.03
N ILE A 93 8.54 14.48 15.33
CA ILE A 93 8.60 15.56 16.32
C ILE A 93 9.93 15.49 17.04
N ASP A 94 10.59 16.64 17.17
CA ASP A 94 11.87 16.80 17.87
C ASP A 94 11.68 16.88 19.41
N HIS A 95 10.88 15.99 20.01
CA HIS A 95 10.75 15.86 21.47
C HIS A 95 10.01 14.57 21.87
N GLU A 96 10.35 14.02 23.03
CA GLU A 96 9.55 12.97 23.67
C GLU A 96 8.26 13.53 24.28
N VAL A 97 7.12 13.14 23.69
CA VAL A 97 5.76 13.52 24.10
C VAL A 97 4.95 12.26 24.41
N SER A 98 4.01 12.31 25.36
CA SER A 98 3.09 11.20 25.64
C SER A 98 2.17 10.92 24.43
N LYS A 99 1.57 9.72 24.34
CA LYS A 99 0.67 9.40 23.22
C LYS A 99 -0.58 10.28 23.20
N GLU A 100 -1.05 10.71 24.37
CA GLU A 100 -2.25 11.54 24.53
C GLU A 100 -2.07 12.91 23.86
N HIS A 101 -0.96 13.59 24.14
CA HIS A 101 -0.69 14.92 23.54
C HIS A 101 -0.19 14.84 22.10
N LEU A 102 0.38 13.71 21.68
CA LEU A 102 0.96 13.58 20.35
C LEU A 102 -0.08 13.79 19.23
N LEU A 103 -1.29 13.26 19.40
CA LEU A 103 -2.38 13.45 18.43
C LEU A 103 -2.80 14.91 18.29
N GLU A 104 -2.96 15.61 19.42
CA GLU A 104 -3.34 17.02 19.45
C GLU A 104 -2.29 17.88 18.73
N ILE A 105 -1.00 17.59 18.99
CA ILE A 105 0.10 18.29 18.32
C ILE A 105 0.09 18.02 16.82
N ILE A 106 -0.08 16.76 16.38
CA ILE A 106 -0.14 16.44 14.95
C ILE A 106 -1.31 17.16 14.29
N GLY A 107 -2.50 17.12 14.90
CA GLY A 107 -3.69 17.83 14.44
C GLY A 107 -3.40 19.31 14.27
N PHE A 108 -2.90 19.96 15.31
CA PHE A 108 -2.54 21.37 15.29
C PHE A 108 -1.50 21.72 14.22
N VAL A 109 -0.45 20.89 14.06
CA VAL A 109 0.60 21.12 13.07
C VAL A 109 0.07 20.94 11.65
N LEU A 110 -0.76 19.93 11.40
CA LEU A 110 -1.38 19.72 10.08
C LEU A 110 -2.42 20.79 9.76
N ASP A 111 -3.20 21.24 10.73
CA ASP A 111 -4.13 22.37 10.56
C ASP A 111 -3.35 23.65 10.26
N SER A 112 -2.25 23.91 10.97
CA SER A 112 -1.37 25.04 10.69
C SER A 112 -0.78 24.97 9.29
N PHE A 113 -0.33 23.78 8.86
CA PHE A 113 0.16 23.54 7.52
C PHE A 113 -0.94 23.76 6.47
N HIS A 114 -2.16 23.30 6.74
CA HIS A 114 -3.32 23.46 5.88
C HIS A 114 -3.65 24.93 5.68
N GLU A 115 -3.78 25.69 6.76
CA GLU A 115 -4.15 27.11 6.70
C GLU A 115 -3.07 27.95 6.03
N SER A 116 -1.80 27.78 6.38
CA SER A 116 -0.73 28.70 5.93
C SER A 116 -0.07 28.28 4.63
N VAL A 117 -0.05 26.98 4.30
CA VAL A 117 0.62 26.46 3.09
C VAL A 117 -0.37 26.00 2.04
N LEU A 118 -1.34 25.16 2.41
CA LEU A 118 -2.24 24.57 1.41
C LEU A 118 -3.27 25.58 0.91
N LYS A 119 -3.99 26.29 1.81
CA LYS A 119 -5.05 27.25 1.46
C LYS A 119 -4.56 28.49 0.75
N THR A 120 -3.31 28.88 0.97
CA THR A 120 -2.70 30.04 0.32
C THR A 120 -2.30 29.75 -1.14
N SER A 121 -2.30 28.48 -1.55
CA SER A 121 -2.05 28.12 -2.94
C SER A 121 -3.24 28.50 -3.83
N THR A 122 -2.93 29.10 -4.98
CA THR A 122 -3.92 29.41 -6.03
C THR A 122 -4.61 28.17 -6.61
N HIS A 123 -4.06 26.98 -6.37
CA HIS A 123 -4.61 25.71 -6.81
C HIS A 123 -5.49 25.03 -5.76
N TYR A 124 -5.57 25.54 -4.52
CA TYR A 124 -6.24 24.87 -3.41
C TYR A 124 -7.65 24.35 -3.75
N ASN A 125 -8.51 25.21 -4.29
CA ASN A 125 -9.91 24.85 -4.56
C ASN A 125 -10.10 23.74 -5.63
N ASP A 126 -9.07 23.46 -6.42
CA ASP A 126 -9.06 22.40 -7.45
C ASP A 126 -8.89 20.99 -6.87
N PHE A 127 -8.62 20.86 -5.57
CA PHE A 127 -8.31 19.60 -4.88
C PHE A 127 -9.23 19.38 -3.68
N ASN A 128 -9.41 18.11 -3.33
CA ASN A 128 -9.94 17.69 -2.04
C ASN A 128 -8.77 17.54 -1.06
N HIS A 129 -9.00 17.87 0.21
CA HIS A 129 -8.01 17.75 1.28
C HIS A 129 -8.66 16.97 2.40
N ASP A 130 -8.36 15.68 2.46
CA ASP A 130 -8.87 14.79 3.48
C ASP A 130 -7.82 14.69 4.58
N PHE A 131 -8.23 14.98 5.82
CA PHE A 131 -7.41 14.86 7.00
C PHE A 131 -8.08 13.85 7.92
N GLN A 132 -7.58 12.61 7.92
CA GLN A 132 -7.93 11.66 8.97
C GLN A 132 -6.67 11.29 9.73
N PHE A 133 -6.74 11.37 11.05
CA PHE A 133 -5.61 11.09 11.91
C PHE A 133 -5.72 9.67 12.43
N GLY A 134 -4.71 8.84 12.12
CA GLY A 134 -4.53 7.56 12.80
C GLY A 134 -4.04 7.82 14.22
N GLY A 135 -4.85 7.46 15.21
CA GLY A 135 -4.52 7.57 16.63
C GLY A 135 -4.16 6.23 17.26
N PRO A 136 -4.25 6.10 18.60
CA PRO A 136 -4.23 4.80 19.27
C PRO A 136 -5.25 3.80 18.72
N THR A 137 -6.27 4.29 18.00
CA THR A 137 -7.34 3.54 17.32
C THR A 137 -6.99 3.07 15.91
N ASP A 138 -5.86 3.53 15.34
CA ASP A 138 -5.31 3.03 14.08
C ASP A 138 -4.22 2.00 14.39
N GLU A 139 -4.36 0.80 13.87
CA GLU A 139 -3.44 -0.29 14.09
C GLU A 139 -2.04 -0.04 13.52
N ASN A 140 -1.94 0.78 12.47
CA ASN A 140 -0.64 1.17 11.94
C ASN A 140 0.21 1.89 13.01
N TRP A 141 -0.43 2.60 13.94
CA TRP A 141 0.22 3.32 15.04
C TRP A 141 1.02 2.39 15.97
N LEU A 142 0.56 1.15 16.12
CA LEU A 142 1.18 0.17 17.02
C LEU A 142 2.23 -0.69 16.30
N SER A 143 2.25 -0.66 14.98
CA SER A 143 3.11 -1.52 14.17
C SER A 143 4.53 -0.95 14.05
N LYS A 144 5.52 -1.84 14.21
CA LYS A 144 6.93 -1.53 13.93
C LYS A 144 7.24 -1.68 12.44
N ASP A 145 6.58 -2.63 11.78
CA ASP A 145 6.72 -2.96 10.36
C ASP A 145 5.35 -3.21 9.72
N ILE A 146 5.02 -2.46 8.67
CA ILE A 146 3.74 -2.59 7.95
C ILE A 146 3.54 -3.94 7.26
N ARG A 147 4.58 -4.79 7.24
CA ARG A 147 4.51 -6.18 6.77
C ARG A 147 4.02 -7.16 7.84
N ASP A 148 3.88 -6.71 9.08
CA ASP A 148 3.29 -7.50 10.13
C ASP A 148 1.83 -7.81 9.82
N SER A 149 1.38 -9.00 10.23
CA SER A 149 -0.05 -9.30 10.28
C SER A 149 -0.73 -8.45 11.34
N ARG A 150 -2.03 -8.15 11.13
CA ARG A 150 -2.79 -7.44 12.16
C ARG A 150 -2.93 -8.31 13.40
N THR A 151 -3.00 -7.65 14.54
CA THR A 151 -3.27 -8.28 15.83
C THR A 151 -4.75 -8.61 15.92
N ILE A 152 -5.07 -9.87 16.21
CA ILE A 152 -6.44 -10.31 16.52
C ILE A 152 -6.79 -9.77 17.90
N LYS A 153 -7.95 -9.11 18.02
CA LYS A 153 -8.38 -8.51 19.28
C LYS A 153 -9.69 -9.12 19.71
N LEU A 154 -9.70 -9.68 20.91
CA LEU A 154 -10.86 -10.37 21.46
C LEU A 154 -11.30 -9.68 22.74
N TYR A 155 -12.59 -9.35 22.85
CA TYR A 155 -13.18 -8.89 24.09
C TYR A 155 -13.90 -10.06 24.76
N SER A 156 -13.46 -10.39 25.97
CA SER A 156 -14.01 -11.49 26.75
C SER A 156 -15.08 -11.00 27.70
N GLU A 157 -16.32 -11.47 27.53
CA GLU A 157 -17.47 -10.99 28.28
C GLU A 157 -17.47 -11.42 29.74
N LYS A 158 -16.99 -12.63 30.05
CA LYS A 158 -16.84 -13.16 31.42
C LYS A 158 -15.75 -12.41 32.18
N GLU A 159 -14.58 -12.23 31.60
CA GLU A 159 -13.40 -11.63 32.25
C GLU A 159 -13.40 -10.10 32.17
N LYS A 160 -14.27 -9.48 31.36
CA LYS A 160 -14.35 -8.03 31.11
C LYS A 160 -13.01 -7.44 30.66
N LYS A 161 -12.26 -8.17 29.83
CA LYS A 161 -10.92 -7.81 29.36
C LYS A 161 -10.80 -7.92 27.84
N THR A 162 -9.97 -7.08 27.25
CA THR A 162 -9.56 -7.18 25.86
C THR A 162 -8.19 -7.84 25.76
N TYR A 163 -8.09 -8.85 24.90
CA TYR A 163 -6.88 -9.60 24.62
C TYR A 163 -6.35 -9.22 23.23
N PHE A 164 -5.03 -9.11 23.12
CA PHE A 164 -4.31 -8.81 21.88
C PHE A 164 -3.48 -10.03 21.52
N LEU A 165 -3.81 -10.68 20.41
CA LEU A 165 -3.20 -11.94 19.99
C LEU A 165 -2.48 -11.73 18.65
N ALA A 166 -1.23 -12.20 18.58
CA ALA A 166 -0.46 -12.26 17.34
C ALA A 166 -0.26 -13.72 16.95
N SER A 167 -0.41 -14.04 15.66
CA SER A 167 -0.13 -15.38 15.16
C SER A 167 1.38 -15.57 15.04
N THR A 168 1.95 -16.48 15.82
CA THR A 168 3.36 -16.85 15.75
C THR A 168 3.55 -18.22 15.15
N GLU A 169 4.49 -18.33 14.22
CA GLU A 169 4.93 -19.58 13.63
C GLU A 169 6.19 -20.06 14.35
N LYS A 170 6.30 -21.37 14.53
CA LYS A 170 7.49 -22.04 15.05
C LYS A 170 8.03 -22.98 13.99
N ILE A 171 9.30 -22.79 13.61
CA ILE A 171 10.01 -23.68 12.70
C ILE A 171 11.30 -24.16 13.33
N ILE A 172 11.71 -25.38 13.01
CA ILE A 172 12.99 -25.95 13.45
C ILE A 172 13.93 -26.00 12.25
N ILE A 173 15.04 -25.28 12.33
CA ILE A 173 16.12 -25.30 11.33
C ILE A 173 17.41 -25.67 12.04
N ASP A 174 18.10 -26.72 11.60
CA ASP A 174 19.36 -27.18 12.18
C ASP A 174 19.31 -27.35 13.71
N SER A 175 18.23 -27.97 14.21
CA SER A 175 17.94 -28.15 15.65
C SER A 175 17.79 -26.84 16.45
N LYS A 176 17.63 -25.70 15.78
CA LYS A 176 17.29 -24.41 16.40
C LYS A 176 15.83 -24.11 16.17
N GLU A 177 15.10 -23.85 17.26
CA GLU A 177 13.75 -23.32 17.18
C GLU A 177 13.81 -21.84 16.82
N ILE A 178 13.09 -21.47 15.77
CA ILE A 178 12.88 -20.09 15.34
C ILE A 178 11.40 -19.81 15.45
N SER A 179 11.05 -18.91 16.37
CA SER A 179 9.70 -18.37 16.53
C SER A 179 9.62 -16.98 15.90
N TYR A 180 8.64 -16.74 15.04
CA TYR A 180 8.43 -15.44 14.40
C TYR A 180 6.94 -15.15 14.18
N VAL A 181 6.57 -13.87 14.11
CA VAL A 181 5.21 -13.46 13.72
C VAL A 181 5.08 -13.61 12.21
N ALA A 182 4.07 -14.36 11.75
CA ALA A 182 3.86 -14.55 10.32
C ALA A 182 3.62 -13.20 9.63
N PRO A 183 4.36 -12.89 8.55
CA PRO A 183 4.14 -11.64 7.83
C PRO A 183 2.82 -11.73 7.05
N ASN A 184 2.20 -10.57 6.83
CA ASN A 184 1.06 -10.48 5.93
C ASN A 184 1.52 -10.66 4.48
N SER A 185 0.99 -11.68 3.80
CA SER A 185 1.42 -12.04 2.43
C SER A 185 1.13 -10.95 1.40
N ILE A 186 0.04 -10.20 1.57
CA ILE A 186 -0.33 -9.05 0.74
C ILE A 186 0.73 -7.95 0.92
N SER A 187 1.03 -7.61 2.17
CA SER A 187 2.06 -6.62 2.52
C SER A 187 3.45 -6.98 2.00
N VAL A 188 3.86 -8.25 2.11
CA VAL A 188 5.16 -8.72 1.59
C VAL A 188 5.21 -8.58 0.07
N SER A 189 4.14 -8.99 -0.61
CA SER A 189 4.05 -8.90 -2.07
C SER A 189 4.08 -7.44 -2.54
N LEU A 190 3.32 -6.55 -1.89
CA LEU A 190 3.38 -5.12 -2.16
C LEU A 190 4.78 -4.54 -1.90
N SER A 191 5.45 -4.95 -0.81
CA SER A 191 6.82 -4.48 -0.51
C SER A 191 7.81 -4.88 -1.61
N LEU A 192 7.76 -6.12 -2.09
CA LEU A 192 8.61 -6.62 -3.17
C LEU A 192 8.32 -5.88 -4.48
N MET A 193 7.05 -5.80 -4.86
CA MET A 193 6.59 -5.09 -6.05
C MET A 193 7.14 -3.67 -6.09
N LYS A 194 7.06 -2.93 -4.99
CA LYS A 194 7.51 -1.52 -4.92
C LYS A 194 9.01 -1.37 -4.98
N LYS A 195 9.75 -2.20 -4.24
CA LYS A 195 11.22 -2.17 -4.24
C LYS A 195 11.73 -2.37 -5.66
N SER A 196 11.17 -3.36 -6.36
CA SER A 196 11.52 -3.61 -7.75
C SER A 196 11.05 -2.51 -8.69
N LEU A 197 9.84 -1.99 -8.53
CA LEU A 197 9.37 -0.90 -9.41
C LEU A 197 10.20 0.38 -9.25
N LYS A 198 10.65 0.69 -8.02
CA LYS A 198 11.54 1.83 -7.76
C LYS A 198 12.87 1.68 -8.50
N LYS A 199 13.47 0.50 -8.45
CA LYS A 199 14.71 0.21 -9.18
C LYS A 199 14.49 0.25 -10.69
N ALA A 200 13.42 -0.38 -11.18
CA ALA A 200 13.05 -0.36 -12.60
C ALA A 200 12.87 1.07 -13.12
N LYS A 201 12.17 1.95 -12.39
CA LYS A 201 12.04 3.37 -12.74
C LYS A 201 13.40 4.09 -12.81
N SER A 202 14.30 3.79 -11.86
CA SER A 202 15.66 4.36 -11.84
C SER A 202 16.48 3.92 -13.06
N ILE A 203 16.42 2.65 -13.43
CA ILE A 203 17.10 2.10 -14.60
C ILE A 203 16.49 2.69 -15.88
N TYR A 204 15.15 2.67 -16.01
CA TYR A 204 14.42 3.20 -17.16
C TYR A 204 14.77 4.66 -17.45
N ALA A 205 14.88 5.51 -16.42
CA ALA A 205 15.29 6.90 -16.55
C ALA A 205 16.71 7.08 -17.12
N LYS A 206 17.61 6.11 -16.90
CA LYS A 206 18.97 6.10 -17.46
C LYS A 206 19.01 5.62 -18.92
N ILE A 207 18.16 4.66 -19.29
CA ILE A 207 18.17 4.06 -20.64
C ILE A 207 17.37 4.90 -21.64
N ILE A 208 16.21 5.45 -21.26
CA ILE A 208 15.30 6.18 -22.18
C ILE A 208 15.91 7.36 -22.94
N PRO A 209 16.74 8.22 -22.31
CA PRO A 209 17.42 9.27 -23.05
C PRO A 209 18.33 8.72 -24.17
N LYS A 210 18.94 7.54 -23.97
CA LYS A 210 19.77 6.87 -24.97
C LYS A 210 18.93 6.40 -26.17
N PHE A 211 17.67 5.99 -25.94
CA PHE A 211 16.70 5.60 -26.98
C PHE A 211 16.23 6.78 -27.83
N LYS A 212 16.00 7.96 -27.23
CA LYS A 212 15.48 9.12 -27.96
C LYS A 212 16.50 9.74 -28.92
N ASN A 213 17.79 9.67 -28.59
CA ASN A 213 18.84 10.34 -29.35
C ASN A 213 19.50 9.47 -30.42
N ASN A 214 19.26 8.15 -30.43
CA ASN A 214 19.91 7.21 -31.35
C ASN A 214 18.89 6.32 -32.07
N LYS A 215 18.98 6.25 -33.41
CA LYS A 215 18.11 5.39 -34.24
C LYS A 215 18.38 3.88 -34.06
N LYS A 216 19.54 3.50 -33.52
CA LYS A 216 19.93 2.13 -33.17
C LYS A 216 20.80 2.18 -31.92
N ILE A 217 20.56 1.28 -30.97
CA ILE A 217 21.40 1.13 -29.77
C ILE A 217 22.28 -0.09 -29.92
N GLY A 218 23.57 0.12 -29.63
CA GLY A 218 24.57 -0.92 -29.60
C GLY A 218 24.46 -1.79 -28.35
N ILE A 219 25.16 -2.93 -28.41
CA ILE A 219 25.18 -4.03 -27.45
C ILE A 219 25.54 -3.59 -26.01
N ASP A 220 26.14 -2.41 -25.82
CA ASP A 220 26.60 -1.89 -24.53
C ASP A 220 25.46 -1.50 -23.55
N ALA A 221 24.21 -1.41 -24.00
CA ALA A 221 23.04 -1.15 -23.13
C ALA A 221 22.30 -2.43 -22.71
N THR A 222 22.82 -3.61 -23.06
CA THR A 222 22.11 -4.89 -22.87
C THR A 222 21.98 -5.28 -21.40
N SER A 223 23.01 -5.04 -20.58
CA SER A 223 22.94 -5.33 -19.12
C SER A 223 21.89 -4.48 -18.43
N ASP A 224 21.88 -3.15 -18.67
CA ASP A 224 20.88 -2.25 -18.11
C ASP A 224 19.45 -2.69 -18.51
N LEU A 225 19.26 -3.18 -19.74
CA LEU A 225 17.98 -3.69 -20.21
C LEU A 225 17.56 -4.98 -19.49
N TYR A 226 18.49 -5.91 -19.28
CA TYR A 226 18.20 -7.13 -18.54
C TYR A 226 17.86 -6.84 -17.08
N ASP A 227 18.64 -5.99 -16.40
CA ASP A 227 18.33 -5.54 -15.04
C ASP A 227 16.95 -4.87 -14.97
N PHE A 228 16.59 -4.07 -15.98
CA PHE A 228 15.26 -3.48 -16.08
C PHE A 228 14.17 -4.55 -16.23
N PHE A 229 14.35 -5.54 -17.10
CA PHE A 229 13.38 -6.60 -17.31
C PHE A 229 13.21 -7.50 -16.09
N GLU A 230 14.28 -7.79 -15.35
CA GLU A 230 14.22 -8.53 -14.08
C GLU A 230 13.37 -7.79 -13.05
N GLU A 231 13.63 -6.50 -12.86
CA GLU A 231 12.90 -5.70 -11.88
C GLU A 231 11.44 -5.45 -12.31
N ILE A 232 11.16 -5.25 -13.60
CA ILE A 232 9.78 -5.13 -14.10
C ILE A 232 9.01 -6.45 -13.96
N GLN A 233 9.61 -7.59 -14.33
CA GLN A 233 8.95 -8.89 -14.19
C GLN A 233 8.65 -9.20 -12.72
N THR A 234 9.63 -8.97 -11.84
CA THR A 234 9.45 -9.11 -10.39
C THR A 234 8.27 -8.26 -9.93
N SER A 235 8.22 -7.00 -10.37
CA SER A 235 7.16 -6.09 -9.99
C SER A 235 5.78 -6.51 -10.51
N ILE A 236 5.67 -6.96 -11.78
CA ILE A 236 4.42 -7.50 -12.36
C ILE A 236 3.91 -8.71 -11.57
N ILE A 237 4.80 -9.68 -11.30
CA ILE A 237 4.43 -10.91 -10.61
C ILE A 237 3.92 -10.60 -9.20
N PHE A 238 4.69 -9.85 -8.40
CA PHE A 238 4.31 -9.55 -7.03
C PHE A 238 3.16 -8.55 -6.92
N SER A 239 2.97 -7.69 -7.93
CA SER A 239 1.77 -6.85 -8.06
C SER A 239 0.51 -7.70 -8.17
N TYR A 240 0.53 -8.71 -9.06
CA TYR A 240 -0.61 -9.60 -9.23
C TYR A 240 -0.83 -10.53 -8.03
N ILE A 241 0.24 -11.10 -7.45
CA ILE A 241 0.16 -11.92 -6.23
C ILE A 241 -0.48 -11.14 -5.08
N ALA A 242 -0.17 -9.85 -4.93
CA ALA A 242 -0.79 -9.03 -3.90
C ALA A 242 -2.32 -8.96 -4.05
N VAL A 243 -2.83 -8.76 -5.27
CA VAL A 243 -4.28 -8.73 -5.53
C VAL A 243 -4.91 -10.10 -5.32
N GLU A 244 -4.23 -11.16 -5.75
CA GLU A 244 -4.69 -12.54 -5.57
C GLU A 244 -4.81 -12.91 -4.09
N ALA A 245 -3.74 -12.67 -3.31
CA ALA A 245 -3.72 -12.87 -1.86
C ALA A 245 -4.78 -12.03 -1.15
N PHE A 246 -4.96 -10.76 -1.57
CA PHE A 246 -6.00 -9.89 -1.03
C PHE A 246 -7.40 -10.43 -1.31
N SER A 247 -7.65 -10.87 -2.54
CA SER A 247 -8.95 -11.42 -2.94
C SER A 247 -9.30 -12.69 -2.17
N ASN A 248 -8.32 -13.58 -1.95
CA ASN A 248 -8.51 -14.78 -1.15
C ASN A 248 -8.75 -14.45 0.33
N ALA A 249 -7.97 -13.51 0.88
CA ALA A 249 -8.14 -13.05 2.25
C ALA A 249 -9.51 -12.43 2.52
N ALA A 250 -10.09 -11.75 1.54
CA ALA A 250 -11.41 -11.13 1.65
C ALA A 250 -12.58 -12.12 1.58
N ILE A 251 -12.36 -13.38 1.17
CA ILE A 251 -13.42 -14.39 1.05
C ILE A 251 -13.62 -15.09 2.42
N PRO A 252 -14.83 -15.00 3.01
CA PRO A 252 -15.17 -15.72 4.25
C PRO A 252 -15.04 -17.23 4.08
N GLU A 253 -14.71 -17.93 5.16
CA GLU A 253 -14.48 -19.38 5.13
C GLU A 253 -15.74 -20.17 4.74
N ASP A 254 -16.90 -19.69 5.18
CA ASP A 254 -18.24 -20.24 4.93
C ASP A 254 -18.90 -19.68 3.65
N PHE A 255 -18.17 -18.90 2.85
CA PHE A 255 -18.72 -18.34 1.62
C PHE A 255 -18.88 -19.41 0.53
N GLU A 256 -20.07 -19.47 -0.05
CA GLU A 256 -20.39 -20.31 -1.19
C GLU A 256 -20.75 -19.48 -2.42
N HIS A 257 -20.27 -19.93 -3.57
CA HIS A 257 -20.56 -19.29 -4.86
C HIS A 257 -21.20 -20.28 -5.83
N GLU A 258 -22.37 -19.92 -6.35
CA GLU A 258 -23.01 -20.67 -7.42
C GLU A 258 -22.40 -20.31 -8.78
N LYS A 259 -21.87 -21.30 -9.49
CA LYS A 259 -21.34 -21.16 -10.86
C LYS A 259 -21.94 -22.22 -11.76
N PHE A 260 -22.30 -21.83 -12.99
CA PHE A 260 -22.73 -22.78 -14.01
C PHE A 260 -21.53 -23.19 -14.85
N ASN A 261 -21.32 -24.50 -15.04
CA ASN A 261 -20.29 -24.98 -15.94
C ASN A 261 -20.73 -24.87 -17.42
N GLU A 262 -19.82 -25.21 -18.35
CA GLU A 262 -20.08 -25.14 -19.80
C GLU A 262 -21.28 -26.00 -20.24
N LYS A 263 -21.69 -26.98 -19.43
CA LYS A 263 -22.85 -27.85 -19.68
C LYS A 263 -24.14 -27.33 -19.02
N GLY A 264 -24.12 -26.14 -18.44
CA GLY A 264 -25.27 -25.54 -17.75
C GLY A 264 -25.62 -26.19 -16.41
N ILE A 265 -24.73 -27.02 -15.85
CA ILE A 265 -24.94 -27.64 -14.55
C ILE A 265 -24.51 -26.65 -13.46
N LYS A 266 -25.38 -26.46 -12.47
CA LYS A 266 -25.12 -25.63 -11.30
C LYS A 266 -24.13 -26.33 -10.36
N GLU A 267 -23.01 -25.68 -10.11
CA GLU A 267 -21.99 -26.09 -9.14
C GLU A 267 -21.97 -25.09 -7.98
N ILE A 268 -21.82 -25.61 -6.75
CA ILE A 268 -21.62 -24.79 -5.56
C ILE A 268 -20.14 -24.87 -5.22
N TRP A 269 -19.44 -23.74 -5.33
CA TRP A 269 -18.02 -23.64 -5.02
C TRP A 269 -17.85 -23.09 -3.61
N SER A 270 -17.18 -23.88 -2.75
CA SER A 270 -16.66 -23.41 -1.47
C SER A 270 -15.46 -22.49 -1.66
N LYS A 271 -15.02 -21.80 -0.60
CA LYS A 271 -13.80 -20.97 -0.62
C LYS A 271 -12.60 -21.69 -1.24
N SER A 272 -12.30 -22.93 -0.85
CA SER A 272 -11.17 -23.69 -1.41
C SER A 272 -11.28 -23.87 -2.94
N ASN A 273 -12.48 -24.11 -3.46
CA ASN A 273 -12.71 -24.21 -4.91
C ASN A 273 -12.57 -22.85 -5.60
N ILE A 274 -13.10 -21.78 -4.98
CA ILE A 274 -12.96 -20.42 -5.48
C ILE A 274 -11.48 -20.03 -5.55
N GLU A 275 -10.72 -20.25 -4.47
CA GLU A 275 -9.31 -19.90 -4.38
C GLU A 275 -8.48 -20.59 -5.47
N ARG A 276 -8.77 -21.86 -5.75
CA ARG A 276 -8.02 -22.70 -6.68
C ARG A 276 -8.39 -22.52 -8.15
N TRP A 277 -9.67 -22.33 -8.47
CA TRP A 277 -10.17 -22.43 -9.84
C TRP A 277 -10.72 -21.13 -10.41
N MET A 278 -11.12 -20.18 -9.56
CA MET A 278 -11.60 -18.88 -10.03
C MET A 278 -10.43 -17.97 -10.33
N THR A 279 -10.47 -17.26 -11.46
CA THR A 279 -9.43 -16.28 -11.80
C THR A 279 -9.46 -15.11 -10.83
N THR A 280 -8.33 -14.45 -10.60
CA THR A 280 -8.29 -13.27 -9.72
C THR A 280 -9.21 -12.17 -10.22
N SER A 281 -9.26 -11.92 -11.54
CA SER A 281 -10.19 -10.93 -12.08
C SER A 281 -11.66 -11.30 -11.91
N GLU A 282 -12.04 -12.58 -11.93
CA GLU A 282 -13.40 -12.99 -11.56
C GLU A 282 -13.67 -12.76 -10.07
N LYS A 283 -12.75 -13.12 -9.18
CA LYS A 283 -12.88 -12.87 -7.73
C LYS A 283 -13.08 -11.38 -7.46
N VAL A 284 -12.18 -10.55 -7.99
CA VAL A 284 -12.23 -9.09 -7.85
C VAL A 284 -13.48 -8.51 -8.50
N GLY A 285 -13.80 -8.86 -9.75
CA GLY A 285 -14.88 -8.22 -10.49
C GLY A 285 -16.29 -8.73 -10.20
N ILE A 286 -16.45 -9.86 -9.49
CA ILE A 286 -17.75 -10.52 -9.29
C ILE A 286 -18.00 -10.88 -7.84
N LEU A 287 -17.03 -11.48 -7.14
CA LEU A 287 -17.24 -11.95 -5.77
C LEU A 287 -17.07 -10.84 -4.75
N LEU A 288 -15.96 -10.11 -4.79
CA LEU A 288 -15.68 -9.07 -3.81
C LEU A 288 -16.77 -7.99 -3.73
N PRO A 289 -17.40 -7.54 -4.84
CA PRO A 289 -18.54 -6.62 -4.75
C PRO A 289 -19.72 -7.17 -3.96
N LYS A 290 -19.98 -8.48 -4.05
CA LYS A 290 -21.05 -9.14 -3.28
C LYS A 290 -20.67 -9.28 -1.81
N ILE A 291 -19.43 -9.68 -1.53
CA ILE A 291 -18.94 -9.94 -0.17
C ILE A 291 -18.80 -8.63 0.62
N LEU A 292 -18.25 -7.59 0.00
CA LEU A 292 -17.93 -6.31 0.65
C LEU A 292 -18.98 -5.22 0.39
N ASN A 293 -20.09 -5.58 -0.29
CA ASN A 293 -21.18 -4.67 -0.65
C ASN A 293 -20.67 -3.38 -1.33
N SER A 294 -19.88 -3.54 -2.39
CA SER A 294 -19.27 -2.42 -3.13
C SER A 294 -20.05 -2.05 -4.39
N SER A 295 -19.75 -0.87 -4.94
CA SER A 295 -20.07 -0.55 -6.34
C SER A 295 -19.36 -1.52 -7.29
N ASP A 296 -19.81 -1.56 -8.55
CA ASP A 296 -19.18 -2.37 -9.59
C ASP A 296 -17.77 -1.84 -9.92
N VAL A 297 -16.75 -2.53 -9.43
CA VAL A 297 -15.33 -2.20 -9.66
C VAL A 297 -14.98 -2.16 -11.15
N LYS A 298 -15.76 -2.83 -12.02
CA LYS A 298 -15.53 -2.82 -13.46
C LYS A 298 -15.76 -1.46 -14.11
N GLN A 299 -16.49 -0.57 -13.43
CA GLN A 299 -16.70 0.81 -13.87
C GLN A 299 -15.56 1.74 -13.44
N GLU A 300 -14.64 1.27 -12.59
CA GLU A 300 -13.54 2.08 -12.11
C GLU A 300 -12.48 2.29 -13.22
N PRO A 301 -11.86 3.48 -13.32
CA PRO A 301 -10.88 3.77 -14.37
C PRO A 301 -9.69 2.81 -14.41
N PHE A 302 -9.29 2.26 -13.27
CA PHE A 302 -8.17 1.34 -13.15
C PHE A 302 -8.48 -0.10 -13.61
N TRP A 303 -9.75 -0.46 -13.81
CA TRP A 303 -10.16 -1.84 -14.08
C TRP A 303 -9.50 -2.43 -15.35
N HIS A 304 -9.56 -1.69 -16.45
CA HIS A 304 -8.92 -2.12 -17.70
C HIS A 304 -7.40 -2.25 -17.55
N THR A 305 -6.79 -1.35 -16.78
CA THR A 305 -5.36 -1.36 -16.47
C THR A 305 -4.99 -2.61 -15.65
N PHE A 306 -5.81 -2.98 -14.66
CA PHE A 306 -5.64 -4.22 -13.90
C PHE A 306 -5.82 -5.48 -14.78
N LYS A 307 -6.77 -5.49 -15.72
CA LYS A 307 -6.90 -6.60 -16.68
C LYS A 307 -5.66 -6.75 -17.56
N ASN A 308 -4.99 -5.64 -17.90
CA ASN A 308 -3.70 -5.70 -18.59
C ASN A 308 -2.58 -6.27 -17.70
N LEU A 309 -2.60 -6.00 -16.39
CA LEU A 309 -1.67 -6.61 -15.45
C LEU A 309 -1.81 -8.14 -15.42
N GLU A 310 -3.05 -8.65 -15.33
CA GLU A 310 -3.34 -10.09 -15.40
C GLU A 310 -2.83 -10.71 -16.69
N LYS A 311 -3.09 -10.06 -17.83
CA LYS A 311 -2.62 -10.51 -19.14
C LYS A 311 -1.09 -10.58 -19.21
N LEU A 312 -0.39 -9.54 -18.76
CA LEU A 312 1.08 -9.52 -18.75
C LEU A 312 1.65 -10.60 -17.84
N ARG A 313 1.09 -10.76 -16.63
CA ARG A 313 1.50 -11.84 -15.71
C ARG A 313 1.33 -13.22 -16.36
N ASN A 314 0.21 -13.46 -17.04
CA ASN A 314 -0.02 -14.73 -17.73
C ASN A 314 0.96 -14.95 -18.89
N GLU A 315 1.31 -13.91 -19.65
CA GLU A 315 2.33 -13.99 -20.70
C GLU A 315 3.74 -14.28 -20.14
N ILE A 316 4.10 -13.73 -18.97
CA ILE A 316 5.39 -14.00 -18.30
C ILE A 316 5.45 -15.45 -17.79
N VAL A 317 4.39 -15.92 -17.13
CA VAL A 317 4.36 -17.26 -16.50
C VAL A 317 4.17 -18.37 -17.54
N HIS A 318 3.41 -18.10 -18.60
CA HIS A 318 3.10 -19.05 -19.67
C HIS A 318 3.71 -18.59 -21.00
N GLN A 319 5.02 -18.33 -21.00
CA GLN A 319 5.73 -17.96 -22.23
C GLN A 319 5.49 -19.00 -23.32
N LYS A 320 4.96 -18.55 -24.45
CA LYS A 320 4.72 -19.39 -25.63
C LYS A 320 5.95 -19.36 -26.53
N THR A 321 6.28 -20.50 -27.13
CA THR A 321 7.23 -20.58 -28.24
C THR A 321 6.51 -20.22 -29.55
N VAL A 322 7.21 -19.53 -30.46
CA VAL A 322 6.64 -19.20 -31.78
C VAL A 322 6.71 -20.45 -32.67
N GLN A 323 5.66 -20.69 -33.48
CA GLN A 323 5.43 -21.88 -34.32
C GLN A 323 6.48 -22.19 -35.41
N LYS A 324 7.64 -21.50 -35.44
CA LYS A 324 8.80 -21.90 -36.23
C LYS A 324 10.00 -21.98 -35.29
N GLU A 325 10.36 -23.21 -34.98
CA GLU A 325 11.27 -23.66 -33.92
C GLU A 325 12.55 -22.81 -33.81
N THR A 326 12.92 -22.47 -32.56
CA THR A 326 14.11 -21.76 -32.04
C THR A 326 13.96 -20.30 -31.57
N ALA A 327 12.86 -19.59 -31.87
CA ALA A 327 12.67 -18.21 -31.40
C ALA A 327 11.65 -18.10 -30.24
N LEU A 328 12.06 -17.46 -29.14
CA LEU A 328 11.16 -17.04 -28.05
C LEU A 328 10.29 -15.87 -28.51
N ASP A 329 9.05 -15.80 -28.03
CA ASP A 329 8.22 -14.60 -28.22
C ASP A 329 8.78 -13.43 -27.41
N THR A 330 9.46 -12.51 -28.10
CA THR A 330 10.08 -11.32 -27.50
C THR A 330 9.15 -10.12 -27.45
N ALA A 331 7.89 -10.23 -27.94
CA ALA A 331 6.94 -9.12 -27.95
C ALA A 331 6.64 -8.60 -26.53
N ILE A 332 6.79 -9.46 -25.52
CA ILE A 332 6.59 -9.11 -24.12
C ILE A 332 7.58 -8.04 -23.64
N TYR A 333 8.84 -8.08 -24.08
CA TYR A 333 9.85 -7.10 -23.72
C TYR A 333 9.54 -5.71 -24.30
N SER A 334 8.94 -5.65 -25.48
CA SER A 334 8.45 -4.39 -26.05
C SER A 334 7.33 -3.80 -25.20
N LYS A 335 6.44 -4.62 -24.63
CA LYS A 335 5.39 -4.14 -23.71
C LYS A 335 5.98 -3.64 -22.39
N MET A 336 7.02 -4.30 -21.89
CA MET A 336 7.73 -3.89 -20.67
C MET A 336 8.48 -2.56 -20.84
N LEU A 337 8.93 -2.21 -22.05
CA LEU A 337 9.58 -0.93 -22.34
C LEU A 337 8.60 0.22 -22.53
N ASP A 338 7.29 -0.05 -22.64
CA ASP A 338 6.29 1.02 -22.74
C ASP A 338 6.18 1.77 -21.41
N GLN A 339 6.12 3.11 -21.45
CA GLN A 339 6.05 3.93 -20.23
C GLN A 339 4.80 3.61 -19.38
N ASN A 340 3.72 3.13 -20.00
CA ASN A 340 2.50 2.74 -19.31
C ASN A 340 2.67 1.48 -18.45
N ILE A 341 3.78 0.74 -18.57
CA ILE A 341 4.06 -0.45 -17.74
C ILE A 341 3.96 -0.14 -16.24
N PHE A 342 4.42 1.05 -15.83
CA PHE A 342 4.39 1.48 -14.44
C PHE A 342 2.95 1.63 -13.93
N ASN A 343 2.05 2.19 -14.75
CA ASN A 343 0.64 2.32 -14.41
C ASN A 343 -0.03 0.95 -14.34
N ILE A 344 0.31 0.03 -15.27
CA ILE A 344 -0.21 -1.34 -15.25
C ILE A 344 0.14 -2.03 -13.94
N ILE A 345 1.40 -1.92 -13.50
CA ILE A 345 1.86 -2.49 -12.24
C ILE A 345 1.18 -1.82 -11.04
N GLU A 346 1.04 -0.49 -11.04
CA GLU A 346 0.44 0.26 -9.92
C GLU A 346 -1.06 0.02 -9.75
N SER A 347 -1.76 -0.45 -10.78
CA SER A 347 -3.20 -0.74 -10.71
C SER A 347 -3.59 -1.79 -9.66
N SER A 348 -2.66 -2.65 -9.22
CA SER A 348 -2.92 -3.55 -8.08
C SER A 348 -3.20 -2.79 -6.79
N ILE A 349 -2.48 -1.70 -6.54
CA ILE A 349 -2.68 -0.87 -5.35
C ILE A 349 -4.05 -0.21 -5.44
N GLU A 350 -4.48 0.24 -6.62
CA GLU A 350 -5.80 0.85 -6.83
C GLU A 350 -6.93 -0.15 -6.55
N VAL A 351 -6.81 -1.38 -7.05
CA VAL A 351 -7.75 -2.47 -6.75
C VAL A 351 -7.82 -2.76 -5.25
N ILE A 352 -6.67 -2.94 -4.60
CA ILE A 352 -6.62 -3.25 -3.17
C ILE A 352 -7.19 -2.08 -2.36
N ASP A 353 -6.82 -0.85 -2.67
CA ASP A 353 -7.27 0.36 -1.98
C ASP A 353 -8.79 0.56 -2.07
N PHE A 354 -9.38 0.29 -3.25
CA PHE A 354 -10.82 0.36 -3.47
C PHE A 354 -11.59 -0.48 -2.45
N TYR A 355 -11.22 -1.76 -2.30
CA TYR A 355 -11.87 -2.66 -1.34
C TYR A 355 -11.43 -2.43 0.09
N TYR A 356 -10.17 -2.08 0.30
CA TYR A 356 -9.64 -1.79 1.62
C TYR A 356 -10.45 -0.70 2.32
N LYS A 357 -10.79 0.37 1.61
CA LYS A 357 -11.58 1.49 2.16
C LYS A 357 -12.97 1.10 2.62
N LEU A 358 -13.55 0.03 2.07
CA LEU A 358 -14.87 -0.48 2.45
C LEU A 358 -14.82 -1.27 3.76
N ASN A 359 -13.70 -1.96 4.02
CA ASN A 359 -13.52 -2.74 5.25
C ASN A 359 -12.07 -2.66 5.76
N ASN A 360 -11.67 -1.47 6.18
CA ASN A 360 -10.32 -1.22 6.68
C ASN A 360 -10.07 -1.78 8.10
N ALA A 361 -11.01 -2.53 8.65
CA ALA A 361 -10.88 -3.27 9.91
C ALA A 361 -10.58 -4.77 9.71
N HIS A 362 -10.66 -5.27 8.47
CA HIS A 362 -10.50 -6.69 8.17
C HIS A 362 -9.14 -7.23 8.65
N PRO A 363 -9.10 -8.33 9.41
CA PRO A 363 -7.90 -8.78 10.13
C PRO A 363 -6.77 -9.22 9.20
N TYR A 364 -7.10 -9.72 8.01
CA TYR A 364 -6.11 -10.19 7.04
C TYR A 364 -5.68 -9.12 6.03
N PHE A 365 -6.27 -7.92 6.07
CA PHE A 365 -5.87 -6.84 5.16
C PHE A 365 -4.54 -6.24 5.59
N PRO A 366 -3.73 -5.75 4.64
CA PRO A 366 -2.41 -5.22 4.95
C PRO A 366 -2.50 -3.99 5.88
N LEU A 367 -1.44 -3.72 6.62
CA LEU A 367 -1.20 -2.41 7.26
C LEU A 367 -0.74 -1.40 6.19
N GLY A 368 -0.39 -0.16 6.55
CA GLY A 368 0.26 0.80 5.64
C GLY A 368 -0.57 1.28 4.43
N LEU A 369 -1.86 0.92 4.35
CA LEU A 369 -2.83 1.44 3.37
C LEU A 369 -3.84 2.36 4.07
N GLY A 370 -3.48 3.63 4.34
CA GLY A 370 -4.37 4.55 5.06
C GLY A 370 -4.68 4.05 6.48
N ILE A 371 -5.80 4.49 7.07
CA ILE A 371 -6.17 4.09 8.45
C ILE A 371 -6.55 2.61 8.52
N ALA A 372 -5.92 1.86 9.43
CA ALA A 372 -6.24 0.48 9.75
C ALA A 372 -7.06 0.44 11.04
N LYS A 373 -8.38 0.30 10.94
CA LYS A 373 -9.24 0.26 12.12
C LYS A 373 -9.08 -1.07 12.85
N PHE A 374 -9.31 -1.03 14.16
CA PHE A 374 -9.42 -2.26 14.94
C PHE A 374 -10.75 -2.96 14.68
N GLN A 375 -10.68 -4.28 14.56
CA GLN A 375 -11.82 -5.16 14.76
C GLN A 375 -11.64 -5.86 16.11
N ILE A 376 -12.64 -5.73 16.98
CA ILE A 376 -12.69 -6.44 18.26
C ILE A 376 -13.83 -7.45 18.18
N GLU A 377 -13.47 -8.72 18.17
CA GLU A 377 -14.45 -9.81 18.19
C GLU A 377 -14.84 -10.10 19.65
N LYS A 378 -16.14 -10.28 19.91
CA LYS A 378 -16.63 -10.60 21.24
C LYS A 378 -16.68 -12.12 21.42
N ILE A 379 -16.15 -12.60 22.53
CA ILE A 379 -16.18 -14.01 22.92
C ILE A 379 -16.74 -14.13 24.34
N GLU A 380 -17.33 -15.29 24.65
CA GLU A 380 -17.87 -15.56 25.99
C GLU A 380 -16.75 -15.59 27.05
N SER A 381 -15.71 -16.39 26.81
CA SER A 381 -14.53 -16.50 27.65
C SER A 381 -13.31 -16.96 26.82
N MET A 382 -12.11 -16.63 27.29
CA MET A 382 -10.87 -17.13 26.68
C MET A 382 -10.75 -18.65 26.81
N GLU A 383 -11.13 -19.21 27.97
CA GLU A 383 -11.04 -20.65 28.24
C GLU A 383 -11.90 -21.52 27.30
N LYS A 384 -13.00 -20.97 26.78
CA LYS A 384 -13.88 -21.68 25.85
C LYS A 384 -13.32 -21.73 24.43
N HIS A 385 -12.51 -20.74 24.05
CA HIS A 385 -12.01 -20.58 22.68
C HIS A 385 -10.54 -20.96 22.54
N PHE A 386 -9.77 -20.92 23.63
CA PHE A 386 -8.33 -21.16 23.64
C PHE A 386 -7.97 -22.16 24.73
N LYS A 387 -7.07 -23.07 24.39
CA LYS A 387 -6.42 -23.98 25.34
C LYS A 387 -5.05 -23.43 25.69
N ILE A 388 -4.73 -23.35 26.98
CA ILE A 388 -3.37 -23.07 27.43
C ILE A 388 -2.50 -24.28 27.07
N LEU A 389 -1.44 -24.05 26.31
CA LEU A 389 -0.39 -25.03 26.08
C LEU A 389 0.68 -24.80 27.14
N GLU A 390 1.08 -25.85 27.85
CA GLU A 390 2.28 -25.83 28.69
C GLU A 390 3.50 -25.95 27.76
N ASP A 391 4.51 -25.09 27.97
CA ASP A 391 5.76 -25.08 27.22
C ASP A 391 6.65 -26.29 27.54
#